data_AF-A0A6B1CQW3-F1
#
_entry.id   AF-A0A6B1CQW3-F1
#
_cell.length_a   1.000
_cell.length_b   1.000
_cell.length_c   1.000
_cell.angle_alpha   90.00
_cell.angle_beta   90.00
_cell.angle_gamma   90.00
#
_symmetry.space_group_name_H-M   'P 1'
#
loop_
_entity.id
_entity.type
_entity.pdbx_description
1 polymer ?
#
loop_
_entity_poly.entity_id
_entity_poly.type
_entity_poly.pdbx_seq_one_letter_code
_entity_poly.pdbx_strand_id
1 'polypeptide(L)'
;MIRILLALFIAVPLRADIYNRLGELTHHLRSGGVPRDGIPAMTNPQAVAPEDAHYLADSDLVLGVVANGAARAYPHRLGWKHEVINDRLGGQYISVTFCPLTSSGLVFDATAPDSGQIELGVSGMVLNSNLVLYDRRDEKTLYPQMIYAGISGAHKGQRLQLLPVVETTWGLWRALHPHTTVVQAATGLDRYPDYIRALYPLDSYGHYPYGNYRSDHQMIIFPLTTARPSDRLSAKEMVLGLRVAGESRAYPFSRMPAKAVINDRVGDRDVLVLFDSETATAIPYSRVVRDQVLTFRILSRTDDLRLSSGRSLPLAFADVETGSEWNMRGEALAGPLKGAQLEQIPAYNSMWFGWSAYWPDTRLWNGKGILPPP
;
A
#
# COMPACT_ATOMS: atom_id res chain seq x y z
N MET A 1 -34.34 12.84 53.85
CA MET A 1 -34.04 12.81 52.39
C MET A 1 -32.89 13.75 52.10
N ILE A 2 -31.66 13.23 52.03
CA ILE A 2 -30.49 14.01 51.59
C ILE A 2 -29.95 13.28 50.35
N ARG A 3 -30.04 13.94 49.19
CA ARG A 3 -29.62 13.41 47.90
C ARG A 3 -28.10 13.50 47.78
N ILE A 4 -27.48 12.35 47.56
CA ILE A 4 -26.09 12.21 47.10
C ILE A 4 -26.05 12.61 45.62
N LEU A 5 -25.30 13.65 45.27
CA LEU A 5 -24.84 13.87 43.90
C LEU A 5 -23.43 13.26 43.78
N LEU A 6 -23.36 12.05 43.24
CA LEU A 6 -22.10 11.46 42.79
C LEU A 6 -21.88 11.94 41.34
N ALA A 7 -20.98 12.89 41.14
CA ALA A 7 -20.54 13.27 39.81
C ALA A 7 -19.69 12.12 39.24
N LEU A 8 -20.28 11.35 38.34
CA LEU A 8 -19.58 10.32 37.56
C LEU A 8 -18.71 11.03 36.53
N PHE A 9 -17.42 11.21 36.81
CA PHE A 9 -16.44 11.56 35.79
C PHE A 9 -16.27 10.34 34.87
N ILE A 10 -16.95 10.35 33.72
CA ILE A 10 -16.66 9.43 32.63
C ILE A 10 -15.29 9.81 32.11
N ALA A 11 -14.28 8.98 32.39
CA ALA A 11 -12.98 9.08 31.77
C ALA A 11 -13.15 8.86 30.26
N VAL A 12 -13.07 9.95 29.48
CA VAL A 12 -12.91 9.87 28.02
C VAL A 12 -11.58 9.15 27.76
N PRO A 13 -11.55 8.04 27.01
CA PRO A 13 -10.30 7.34 26.78
C PRO A 13 -9.34 8.19 25.95
N LEU A 14 -8.05 7.90 26.13
CA LEU A 14 -6.89 8.43 25.40
C LEU A 14 -7.21 8.71 23.91
N ARG A 15 -6.90 9.94 23.46
CA ARG A 15 -6.87 10.44 22.07
C ARG A 15 -7.85 9.77 21.08
N ALA A 16 -8.94 10.46 20.76
CA ALA A 16 -9.89 10.03 19.72
C ALA A 16 -9.17 9.68 18.40
N ASP A 17 -9.48 8.48 17.87
CA ASP A 17 -9.06 8.00 16.54
C ASP A 17 -9.30 9.07 15.47
N ILE A 18 -8.43 9.14 14.46
CA ILE A 18 -8.49 10.16 13.39
C ILE A 18 -9.85 10.13 12.66
N TYR A 19 -10.47 8.96 12.56
CA TYR A 19 -11.81 8.80 11.96
C TYR A 19 -12.93 9.48 12.76
N ASN A 20 -12.72 9.79 14.04
CA ASN A 20 -13.69 10.53 14.85
C ASN A 20 -13.61 12.05 14.64
N ARG A 21 -12.60 12.53 13.88
CA ARG A 21 -12.31 13.95 13.67
C ARG A 21 -12.14 14.31 12.20
N LEU A 22 -12.75 13.55 11.28
CA LEU A 22 -12.62 13.75 9.83
C LEU A 22 -12.94 15.19 9.39
N GLY A 23 -13.94 15.83 10.00
CA GLY A 23 -14.29 17.21 9.68
C GLY A 23 -13.22 18.24 10.05
N GLU A 24 -12.37 17.96 11.03
CA GLU A 24 -11.31 18.88 11.45
C GLU A 24 -10.11 18.83 10.48
N LEU A 25 -9.92 17.70 9.79
CA LEU A 25 -8.78 17.48 8.89
C LEU A 25 -8.71 18.49 7.75
N THR A 26 -9.83 19.09 7.33
CA THR A 26 -9.82 20.15 6.31
C THR A 26 -9.01 21.38 6.73
N HIS A 27 -8.91 21.67 8.03
CA HIS A 27 -8.09 22.79 8.55
C HIS A 27 -6.58 22.50 8.51
N HIS A 28 -6.22 21.23 8.36
CA HIS A 28 -4.83 20.76 8.36
C HIS A 28 -4.26 20.63 6.93
N LEU A 29 -5.10 20.76 5.90
CA LEU A 29 -4.68 20.72 4.50
C LEU A 29 -3.70 21.86 4.18
N ARG A 30 -2.75 21.59 3.30
CA ARG A 30 -1.82 22.57 2.73
C ARG A 30 -1.83 22.46 1.21
N SER A 31 -1.57 23.56 0.53
CA SER A 31 -1.32 23.51 -0.91
C SER A 31 -0.03 22.75 -1.17
N GLY A 32 -0.07 21.83 -2.13
CA GLY A 32 1.07 21.10 -2.67
C GLY A 32 1.85 21.90 -3.72
N GLY A 33 1.47 23.15 -3.99
CA GLY A 33 2.14 24.01 -4.96
C GLY A 33 1.63 23.88 -6.41
N VAL A 34 0.64 23.02 -6.64
CA VAL A 34 -0.04 22.87 -7.94
C VAL A 34 -1.56 23.02 -7.75
N PRO A 35 -2.29 23.51 -8.77
CA PRO A 35 -3.75 23.51 -8.72
C PRO A 35 -4.30 22.07 -8.73
N ARG A 36 -5.61 21.93 -8.51
CA ARG A 36 -6.33 20.67 -8.81
C ARG A 36 -6.01 20.22 -10.23
N ASP A 37 -5.74 18.93 -10.39
CA ASP A 37 -5.31 18.30 -11.64
C ASP A 37 -4.03 18.90 -12.27
N GLY A 38 -3.27 19.72 -11.53
CA GLY A 38 -1.93 20.16 -11.95
C GLY A 38 -0.92 19.02 -12.05
N ILE A 39 -1.24 17.88 -11.44
CA ILE A 39 -0.64 16.57 -11.71
C ILE A 39 -1.77 15.72 -12.30
N PRO A 40 -1.71 15.36 -13.60
CA PRO A 40 -2.81 14.68 -14.27
C PRO A 40 -2.87 13.20 -13.84
N ALA A 41 -3.98 12.80 -13.22
CA ALA A 41 -4.30 11.40 -12.99
C ALA A 41 -4.53 10.65 -14.32
N MET A 42 -3.98 9.44 -14.46
CA MET A 42 -4.24 8.58 -15.62
C MET A 42 -5.64 7.94 -15.48
N THR A 43 -6.35 7.80 -16.59
CA THR A 43 -7.69 7.17 -16.64
C THR A 43 -7.71 6.12 -17.74
N ASN A 44 -7.96 4.87 -17.35
CA ASN A 44 -7.99 3.68 -18.20
C ASN A 44 -6.81 3.63 -19.20
N PRO A 45 -5.57 3.74 -18.70
CA PRO A 45 -4.40 3.69 -19.57
C PRO A 45 -4.28 2.35 -20.28
N GLN A 46 -3.53 2.34 -21.39
CA GLN A 46 -3.22 1.09 -22.06
C GLN A 46 -2.36 0.22 -21.15
N ALA A 47 -2.42 -1.09 -21.37
CA ALA A 47 -1.54 -2.04 -20.72
C ALA A 47 -0.87 -2.92 -21.78
N VAL A 48 0.39 -3.25 -21.55
CA VAL A 48 1.22 -4.03 -22.47
C VAL A 48 1.66 -5.34 -21.82
N ALA A 49 2.14 -6.27 -22.65
CA ALA A 49 2.75 -7.50 -22.17
C ALA A 49 4.10 -7.22 -21.49
N PRO A 50 4.61 -8.13 -20.62
CA PRO A 50 5.87 -7.94 -19.92
C PRO A 50 7.07 -7.70 -20.83
N GLU A 51 7.10 -8.32 -22.01
CA GLU A 51 8.13 -8.19 -23.03
C GLU A 51 8.16 -6.82 -23.71
N ASP A 52 7.01 -6.14 -23.79
CA ASP A 52 6.87 -4.82 -24.43
C ASP A 52 7.13 -3.66 -23.46
N ALA A 53 7.27 -3.94 -22.16
CA ALA A 53 7.55 -2.96 -21.12
C ALA A 53 9.03 -2.52 -21.11
N HIS A 54 9.57 -2.12 -22.26
CA HIS A 54 10.99 -1.78 -22.46
C HIS A 54 11.51 -0.60 -21.62
N TYR A 55 10.62 0.17 -21.00
CA TYR A 55 10.96 1.30 -20.15
C TYR A 55 11.20 0.91 -18.67
N LEU A 56 11.12 -0.39 -18.34
CA LEU A 56 11.40 -0.93 -17.01
C LEU A 56 12.62 -1.85 -17.00
N ALA A 57 13.50 -1.61 -16.03
CA ALA A 57 14.53 -2.57 -15.62
C ALA A 57 13.98 -3.55 -14.58
N ASP A 58 14.58 -4.73 -14.46
CA ASP A 58 14.18 -5.74 -13.46
C ASP A 58 14.26 -5.21 -12.02
N SER A 59 15.11 -4.21 -11.74
CA SER A 59 15.24 -3.57 -10.43
C SER A 59 14.24 -2.46 -10.15
N ASP A 60 13.44 -2.03 -11.14
CA ASP A 60 12.45 -0.97 -10.94
C ASP A 60 11.33 -1.43 -10.01
N LEU A 61 10.92 -0.57 -9.08
CA LEU A 61 9.79 -0.87 -8.20
C LEU A 61 8.45 -0.70 -8.92
N VAL A 62 7.56 -1.65 -8.65
CA VAL A 62 6.18 -1.67 -9.14
C VAL A 62 5.23 -1.94 -7.98
N LEU A 63 4.03 -1.37 -8.07
CA LEU A 63 2.88 -1.88 -7.32
C LEU A 63 2.25 -2.99 -8.16
N GLY A 64 2.26 -4.21 -7.65
CA GLY A 64 1.60 -5.36 -8.23
C GLY A 64 0.20 -5.54 -7.66
N VAL A 65 -0.80 -5.68 -8.54
CA VAL A 65 -2.21 -5.88 -8.17
C VAL A 65 -2.73 -7.13 -8.86
N VAL A 66 -3.46 -7.94 -8.12
CA VAL A 66 -4.25 -9.06 -8.66
C VAL A 66 -5.72 -8.81 -8.38
N ALA A 67 -6.55 -8.84 -9.42
CA ALA A 67 -8.00 -8.74 -9.31
C ALA A 67 -8.65 -9.79 -10.22
N ASN A 68 -9.52 -10.63 -9.63
CA ASN A 68 -10.23 -11.71 -10.33
C ASN A 68 -9.31 -12.58 -11.22
N GLY A 69 -8.12 -12.93 -10.72
CA GLY A 69 -7.13 -13.74 -11.43
C GLY A 69 -6.27 -13.00 -12.46
N ALA A 70 -6.61 -11.76 -12.82
CA ALA A 70 -5.78 -10.91 -13.68
C ALA A 70 -4.72 -10.16 -12.84
N ALA A 71 -3.47 -10.18 -13.30
CA ALA A 71 -2.35 -9.50 -12.65
C ALA A 71 -1.89 -8.29 -13.49
N ARG A 72 -1.60 -7.17 -12.82
CA ARG A 72 -1.01 -5.98 -13.46
C ARG A 72 0.01 -5.30 -12.57
N ALA A 73 1.12 -4.86 -13.17
CA ALA A 73 2.11 -4.00 -12.54
C ALA A 73 1.86 -2.53 -12.88
N TYR A 74 1.97 -1.67 -11.86
CA TYR A 74 1.89 -0.22 -11.93
C TYR A 74 3.25 0.36 -11.51
N PRO A 75 4.09 0.81 -12.44
CA PRO A 75 5.43 1.26 -12.11
C PRO A 75 5.44 2.49 -11.21
N HIS A 76 6.33 2.50 -10.22
CA HIS A 76 6.53 3.65 -9.33
C HIS A 76 6.80 4.94 -10.11
N ARG A 77 7.52 4.82 -11.22
CA ARG A 77 7.85 5.94 -12.13
C ARG A 77 6.60 6.66 -12.65
N LEU A 78 5.50 5.95 -12.88
CA LEU A 78 4.21 6.55 -13.22
C LEU A 78 3.59 7.24 -12.00
N GLY A 79 3.64 6.57 -10.85
CA GLY A 79 3.19 7.12 -9.57
C GLY A 79 3.87 8.44 -9.19
N TRP A 80 5.15 8.63 -9.52
CA TRP A 80 5.88 9.88 -9.28
C TRP A 80 5.37 11.07 -10.10
N LYS A 81 4.70 10.79 -11.23
CA LYS A 81 4.33 11.78 -12.24
C LYS A 81 2.82 11.99 -12.35
N HIS A 82 2.03 11.00 -11.97
CA HIS A 82 0.57 11.01 -12.08
C HIS A 82 -0.15 10.87 -10.76
N GLU A 83 0.51 10.29 -9.75
CA GLU A 83 -0.01 10.01 -8.39
C GLU A 83 -1.26 9.13 -8.31
N VAL A 84 -2.11 9.09 -9.33
CA VAL A 84 -3.38 8.38 -9.42
C VAL A 84 -3.53 7.77 -10.80
N ILE A 85 -3.92 6.49 -10.83
CA ILE A 85 -4.25 5.73 -12.04
C ILE A 85 -5.60 5.06 -11.78
N ASN A 86 -6.66 5.56 -12.41
CA ASN A 86 -7.96 4.90 -12.42
C ASN A 86 -7.94 3.85 -13.53
N ASP A 87 -8.23 2.60 -13.20
CA ASP A 87 -8.06 1.47 -14.11
C ASP A 87 -9.17 0.43 -13.94
N ARG A 88 -9.21 -0.53 -14.86
CA ARG A 88 -10.06 -1.72 -14.81
C ARG A 88 -9.22 -2.98 -15.00
N LEU A 89 -9.17 -3.82 -13.97
CA LEU A 89 -8.38 -5.06 -13.96
C LEU A 89 -9.28 -6.24 -13.60
N GLY A 90 -9.23 -7.32 -14.41
CA GLY A 90 -10.06 -8.50 -14.16
C GLY A 90 -11.57 -8.18 -14.11
N GLY A 91 -12.01 -7.14 -14.84
CA GLY A 91 -13.39 -6.65 -14.81
C GLY A 91 -13.76 -5.72 -13.65
N GLN A 92 -12.93 -5.64 -12.60
CA GLN A 92 -13.13 -4.77 -11.42
C GLN A 92 -12.54 -3.38 -11.67
N TYR A 93 -13.26 -2.33 -11.25
CA TYR A 93 -12.73 -0.98 -11.24
C TYR A 93 -11.83 -0.77 -10.03
N ILE A 94 -10.64 -0.23 -10.26
CA ILE A 94 -9.68 0.07 -9.20
C ILE A 94 -9.08 1.47 -9.38
N SER A 95 -8.63 2.06 -8.28
CA SER A 95 -7.84 3.28 -8.30
C SER A 95 -6.51 3.02 -7.60
N VAL A 96 -5.42 3.01 -8.37
CA VAL A 96 -4.05 2.85 -7.87
C VAL A 96 -3.48 4.23 -7.60
N THR A 97 -3.01 4.44 -6.38
CA THR A 97 -2.49 5.74 -5.94
C THR A 97 -1.09 5.58 -5.37
N PHE A 98 -0.21 6.53 -5.66
CA PHE A 98 1.16 6.52 -5.14
C PHE A 98 1.59 7.92 -4.75
N CYS A 99 2.00 8.09 -3.48
CA CYS A 99 2.59 9.34 -3.04
C CYS A 99 4.12 9.26 -3.07
N PRO A 100 4.81 10.03 -3.93
CA PRO A 100 6.27 10.03 -3.95
C PRO A 100 6.89 10.63 -2.68
N LEU A 101 6.14 11.47 -1.96
CA LEU A 101 6.63 12.14 -0.76
C LEU A 101 6.61 11.24 0.48
N THR A 102 5.67 10.31 0.57
CA THR A 102 5.59 9.36 1.69
C THR A 102 5.88 7.92 1.29
N SER A 103 6.27 7.69 0.03
CA SER A 103 6.47 6.37 -0.59
C SER A 103 5.32 5.40 -0.29
N SER A 104 4.08 5.88 -0.42
CA SER A 104 2.88 5.13 -0.06
C SER A 104 2.05 4.79 -1.30
N GLY A 105 2.04 3.51 -1.64
CA GLY A 105 1.20 2.91 -2.68
C GLY A 105 -0.06 2.28 -2.09
N LEU A 106 -1.23 2.77 -2.48
CA LEU A 106 -2.53 2.26 -2.02
C LEU A 106 -3.42 2.00 -3.23
N VAL A 107 -4.17 0.90 -3.18
CA VAL A 107 -5.11 0.51 -4.23
C VAL A 107 -6.50 0.43 -3.62
N PHE A 108 -7.48 1.07 -4.26
CA PHE A 108 -8.85 1.08 -3.79
C PHE A 108 -9.76 0.34 -4.77
N ASP A 109 -10.79 -0.32 -4.24
CA ASP A 109 -11.96 -0.66 -5.05
C ASP A 109 -12.63 0.64 -5.47
N ALA A 110 -12.73 0.82 -6.78
CA ALA A 110 -13.30 2.00 -7.41
C ALA A 110 -14.63 1.67 -8.09
N THR A 111 -15.35 0.65 -7.62
CA THR A 111 -16.68 0.32 -8.11
C THR A 111 -17.73 1.19 -7.41
N ALA A 112 -18.46 1.99 -8.17
CA ALA A 112 -19.54 2.82 -7.66
C ALA A 112 -20.81 1.98 -7.41
N PRO A 113 -21.76 2.45 -6.58
CA PRO A 113 -23.01 1.73 -6.28
C PRO A 113 -23.86 1.40 -7.52
N ASP A 114 -23.75 2.18 -8.59
CA ASP A 114 -24.40 1.97 -9.88
C ASP A 114 -23.59 1.07 -10.83
N SER A 115 -22.56 0.39 -10.33
CA SER A 115 -21.59 -0.41 -11.09
C SER A 115 -20.70 0.38 -12.04
N GLY A 116 -20.68 1.72 -11.94
CA GLY A 116 -19.74 2.57 -12.66
C GLY A 116 -18.34 2.63 -12.03
N GLN A 117 -17.44 3.39 -12.65
CA GLN A 117 -16.10 3.67 -12.11
C GLN A 117 -16.14 4.93 -11.24
N ILE A 118 -15.64 4.82 -10.01
CA ILE A 118 -15.23 5.97 -9.20
C ILE A 118 -13.88 6.44 -9.77
N GLU A 119 -13.87 7.62 -10.39
CA GLU A 119 -12.61 8.25 -10.78
C GLU A 119 -12.13 9.20 -9.68
N LEU A 120 -10.89 8.99 -9.23
CA LEU A 120 -10.20 9.90 -8.33
C LEU A 120 -9.22 10.78 -9.12
N GLY A 121 -9.05 12.02 -8.69
CA GLY A 121 -8.06 12.94 -9.25
C GLY A 121 -7.12 13.49 -8.18
N VAL A 122 -6.08 14.21 -8.61
CA VAL A 122 -5.12 14.85 -7.71
C VAL A 122 -5.66 16.22 -7.31
N SER A 123 -5.87 16.45 -6.02
CA SER A 123 -6.51 17.69 -5.55
C SER A 123 -5.60 18.92 -5.59
N GLY A 124 -4.28 18.72 -5.70
CA GLY A 124 -3.27 19.74 -5.46
C GLY A 124 -3.04 20.06 -3.97
N MET A 125 -3.76 19.39 -3.07
CA MET A 125 -3.61 19.53 -1.63
C MET A 125 -2.84 18.34 -1.03
N VAL A 126 -2.19 18.61 0.10
CA VAL A 126 -1.51 17.60 0.92
C VAL A 126 -1.97 17.66 2.37
N LEU A 127 -1.92 16.52 3.05
CA LEU A 127 -2.08 16.37 4.49
C LEU A 127 -0.90 15.57 5.02
N ASN A 128 -0.16 16.12 5.99
CA ASN A 128 1.08 15.52 6.49
C ASN A 128 2.10 15.16 5.39
N SER A 129 2.28 16.04 4.41
CA SER A 129 3.12 15.81 3.22
C SER A 129 2.72 14.59 2.37
N ASN A 130 1.52 14.05 2.57
CA ASN A 130 0.93 12.99 1.76
C ASN A 130 -0.18 13.58 0.87
N LEU A 131 -0.32 13.05 -0.35
CA LEU A 131 -1.29 13.55 -1.32
C LEU A 131 -2.74 13.38 -0.82
N VAL A 132 -3.58 14.29 -1.28
CA VAL A 132 -5.03 14.24 -1.06
C VAL A 132 -5.70 14.07 -2.41
N LEU A 133 -6.50 13.02 -2.51
CA LEU A 133 -7.30 12.71 -3.70
C LEU A 133 -8.58 13.56 -3.67
N TYR A 134 -9.17 13.85 -4.82
CA TYR A 134 -10.54 14.34 -4.89
C TYR A 134 -11.44 13.38 -5.67
N ASP A 135 -12.71 13.33 -5.31
CA ASP A 135 -13.73 12.51 -5.95
C ASP A 135 -14.33 13.25 -7.16
N ARG A 136 -14.24 12.69 -8.35
CA ARG A 136 -14.83 13.31 -9.56
C ARG A 136 -16.35 13.20 -9.60
N ARG A 137 -16.99 12.39 -8.74
CA ARG A 137 -18.44 12.28 -8.71
C ARG A 137 -19.12 13.56 -8.21
N ASP A 138 -18.49 14.25 -7.26
CA ASP A 138 -19.05 15.47 -6.66
C ASP A 138 -18.10 16.69 -6.68
N GLU A 139 -16.85 16.50 -7.14
CA GLU A 139 -15.81 17.52 -7.23
C GLU A 139 -15.45 18.20 -5.89
N LYS A 140 -15.93 17.68 -4.76
CA LYS A 140 -15.87 18.32 -3.44
C LYS A 140 -15.33 17.41 -2.36
N THR A 141 -15.55 16.11 -2.48
CA THR A 141 -15.03 15.13 -1.53
C THR A 141 -13.54 15.01 -1.72
N LEU A 142 -12.81 15.16 -0.61
CA LEU A 142 -11.38 14.93 -0.52
C LEU A 142 -11.11 13.66 0.29
N TYR A 143 -10.16 12.86 -0.16
CA TYR A 143 -9.67 11.68 0.55
C TYR A 143 -8.16 11.83 0.80
N PRO A 144 -7.71 12.12 2.04
CA PRO A 144 -6.30 11.97 2.36
C PRO A 144 -5.89 10.49 2.20
N GLN A 145 -4.88 10.24 1.37
CA GLN A 145 -4.61 8.90 0.84
C GLN A 145 -4.41 7.87 1.97
N MET A 146 -3.61 8.18 3.00
CA MET A 146 -3.25 7.26 4.08
C MET A 146 -4.41 6.86 5.03
N ILE A 147 -5.53 7.60 5.04
CA ILE A 147 -6.73 7.22 5.82
C ILE A 147 -7.93 6.86 4.94
N TYR A 148 -7.86 7.18 3.64
CA TYR A 148 -8.81 6.77 2.61
C TYR A 148 -10.29 6.98 2.97
N ALA A 149 -10.56 8.05 3.74
CA ALA A 149 -11.88 8.45 4.20
C ALA A 149 -12.23 9.85 3.72
N GLY A 150 -13.47 10.05 3.27
CA GLY A 150 -13.96 11.34 2.80
C GLY A 150 -14.00 12.35 3.95
N ILE A 151 -13.29 13.47 3.82
CA ILE A 151 -13.25 14.51 4.87
C ILE A 151 -14.18 15.70 4.56
N SER A 152 -14.65 15.80 3.32
CA SER A 152 -15.48 16.87 2.79
C SER A 152 -16.50 16.32 1.77
N GLY A 153 -17.33 17.19 1.19
CA GLY A 153 -18.23 16.82 0.10
C GLY A 153 -19.40 15.91 0.50
N ALA A 154 -20.07 15.37 -0.51
CA ALA A 154 -21.24 14.51 -0.36
C ALA A 154 -20.88 13.12 0.19
N HIS A 155 -19.63 12.70 0.02
CA HIS A 155 -19.13 11.40 0.46
C HIS A 155 -18.31 11.49 1.76
N LYS A 156 -18.49 12.56 2.56
CA LYS A 156 -17.85 12.70 3.87
C LYS A 156 -18.19 11.50 4.78
N GLY A 157 -17.17 10.90 5.38
CA GLY A 157 -17.27 9.70 6.21
C GLY A 157 -17.25 8.39 5.42
N GLN A 158 -17.46 8.41 4.09
CA GLN A 158 -17.27 7.22 3.26
C GLN A 158 -15.80 6.80 3.30
N ARG A 159 -15.54 5.52 3.55
CA ARG A 159 -14.20 4.93 3.41
C ARG A 159 -14.13 4.19 2.09
N LEU A 160 -13.08 4.43 1.32
CA LEU A 160 -12.75 3.60 0.16
C LEU A 160 -12.30 2.23 0.66
N GLN A 161 -12.69 1.17 -0.04
CA GLN A 161 -12.24 -0.18 0.29
C GLN A 161 -10.80 -0.35 -0.19
N LEU A 162 -9.88 -0.51 0.75
CA LEU A 162 -8.48 -0.82 0.46
C LEU A 162 -8.37 -2.25 -0.06
N LEU A 163 -7.72 -2.42 -1.20
CA LEU A 163 -7.40 -3.72 -1.81
C LEU A 163 -5.95 -4.12 -1.50
N PRO A 164 -5.63 -5.43 -1.49
CA PRO A 164 -4.25 -5.87 -1.37
C PRO A 164 -3.38 -5.39 -2.53
N VAL A 165 -2.14 -5.01 -2.21
CA VAL A 165 -1.13 -4.59 -3.16
C VAL A 165 0.22 -5.16 -2.72
N VAL A 166 1.05 -5.56 -3.68
CA VAL A 166 2.44 -5.98 -3.43
C VAL A 166 3.37 -4.94 -4.03
N GLU A 167 4.09 -4.20 -3.20
CA GLU A 167 5.20 -3.38 -3.68
C GLU A 167 6.45 -4.26 -3.73
N THR A 168 7.08 -4.34 -4.91
CA THR A 168 8.23 -5.20 -5.17
C THR A 168 8.98 -4.73 -6.42
N THR A 169 10.09 -5.38 -6.76
CA THR A 169 10.78 -5.14 -8.03
C THR A 169 10.03 -5.78 -9.20
N TRP A 170 10.13 -5.16 -10.38
CA TRP A 170 9.54 -5.66 -11.62
C TRP A 170 10.01 -7.09 -11.94
N GLY A 171 11.30 -7.37 -11.73
CA GLY A 171 11.88 -8.68 -11.94
C GLY A 171 11.26 -9.77 -11.07
N LEU A 172 11.01 -9.49 -9.79
CA LEU A 172 10.33 -10.42 -8.89
C LEU A 172 8.84 -10.54 -9.23
N TRP A 173 8.15 -9.42 -9.47
CA TRP A 173 6.74 -9.44 -9.85
C TRP A 173 6.49 -10.28 -11.10
N ARG A 174 7.27 -10.09 -12.16
CA ARG A 174 7.15 -10.88 -13.40
C ARG A 174 7.48 -12.35 -13.18
N ALA A 175 8.41 -12.67 -12.28
CA ALA A 175 8.66 -14.06 -11.91
C ALA A 175 7.42 -14.67 -11.23
N LEU A 176 6.83 -13.98 -10.26
CA LEU A 176 5.63 -14.42 -9.56
C LEU A 176 4.38 -14.44 -10.45
N HIS A 177 4.28 -13.55 -11.43
CA HIS A 177 3.11 -13.40 -12.31
C HIS A 177 3.56 -13.32 -13.78
N PRO A 178 3.95 -14.44 -14.41
CA PRO A 178 4.51 -14.44 -15.77
C PRO A 178 3.52 -13.96 -16.84
N HIS A 179 2.22 -14.05 -16.58
CA HIS A 179 1.16 -13.56 -17.46
C HIS A 179 0.62 -12.18 -17.06
N THR A 180 1.33 -11.44 -16.18
CA THR A 180 0.96 -10.08 -15.80
C THR A 180 0.95 -9.15 -17.01
N THR A 181 0.15 -8.10 -16.95
CA THR A 181 0.31 -6.92 -17.82
C THR A 181 1.04 -5.80 -17.08
N VAL A 182 1.44 -4.74 -17.78
CA VAL A 182 2.06 -3.54 -17.19
C VAL A 182 1.37 -2.30 -17.76
N VAL A 183 1.06 -1.31 -16.91
CA VAL A 183 0.49 -0.03 -17.38
C VAL A 183 1.46 0.70 -18.29
N GLN A 184 1.04 1.06 -19.50
CA GLN A 184 1.86 1.79 -20.47
C GLN A 184 1.98 3.27 -20.09
N ALA A 185 3.22 3.74 -19.96
CA ALA A 185 3.54 5.15 -19.78
C ALA A 185 3.00 6.02 -20.93
N ALA A 186 2.72 7.30 -20.66
CA ALA A 186 2.21 8.26 -21.65
C ALA A 186 0.85 7.91 -22.30
N THR A 187 0.02 7.11 -21.62
CA THR A 187 -1.37 6.79 -22.05
C THR A 187 -2.39 7.16 -20.96
N GLY A 188 -3.68 7.15 -21.28
CA GLY A 188 -4.75 7.45 -20.31
C GLY A 188 -4.82 8.92 -19.89
N LEU A 189 -4.34 9.84 -20.73
CA LEU A 189 -4.34 11.29 -20.48
C LEU A 189 -5.34 12.04 -21.36
N ASP A 190 -6.27 11.34 -22.01
CA ASP A 190 -7.18 11.91 -23.02
C ASP A 190 -8.16 12.94 -22.45
N ARG A 191 -8.34 12.96 -21.12
CA ARG A 191 -9.12 13.97 -20.40
C ARG A 191 -8.45 15.35 -20.38
N TYR A 192 -7.14 15.42 -20.54
CA TYR A 192 -6.39 16.67 -20.42
C TYR A 192 -6.11 17.31 -21.78
N PRO A 193 -6.02 18.64 -21.86
CA PRO A 193 -5.63 19.33 -23.10
C PRO A 193 -4.25 18.89 -23.61
N ASP A 194 -4.03 19.00 -24.91
CA ASP A 194 -2.78 18.55 -25.56
C ASP A 194 -1.52 19.20 -24.98
N TYR A 195 -1.59 20.46 -24.55
CA TYR A 195 -0.44 21.13 -23.93
C TYR A 195 -0.05 20.53 -22.57
N ILE A 196 -0.99 19.92 -21.83
CA ILE A 196 -0.67 19.16 -20.62
C ILE A 196 -0.09 17.81 -21.01
N ARG A 197 -0.71 17.10 -21.96
CA ARG A 197 -0.26 15.79 -22.45
C ARG A 197 1.19 15.83 -22.96
N ALA A 198 1.56 16.92 -23.65
CA ALA A 198 2.91 17.15 -24.16
C ALA A 198 4.00 17.25 -23.08
N LEU A 199 3.64 17.47 -21.80
CA LEU A 199 4.57 17.49 -20.67
C LEU A 199 4.94 16.10 -20.15
N TYR A 200 4.28 15.05 -20.65
CA TYR A 200 4.43 13.66 -20.20
C TYR A 200 4.88 12.69 -21.31
N PRO A 201 5.91 13.03 -22.11
CA PRO A 201 6.49 12.09 -23.06
C PRO A 201 7.16 10.90 -22.34
N LEU A 202 7.39 9.81 -23.06
CA LEU A 202 7.89 8.54 -22.49
C LEU A 202 9.23 8.68 -21.73
N ASP A 203 10.12 9.56 -22.17
CA ASP A 203 11.41 9.85 -21.54
C ASP A 203 11.26 10.60 -20.20
N SER A 204 10.15 11.31 -19.97
CA SER A 204 9.89 12.04 -18.73
C SER A 204 9.79 11.15 -17.48
N TYR A 205 9.54 9.85 -17.65
CA TYR A 205 9.42 8.84 -16.59
C TYR A 205 10.77 8.20 -16.21
N GLY A 206 11.87 8.61 -16.86
CA GLY A 206 13.21 8.08 -16.60
C GLY A 206 13.79 8.47 -15.25
N HIS A 207 13.30 9.56 -14.64
CA HIS A 207 13.95 10.20 -13.50
C HIS A 207 12.98 10.51 -12.35
N TYR A 208 13.46 10.27 -11.13
CA TYR A 208 12.75 10.64 -9.91
C TYR A 208 12.69 12.18 -9.76
N PRO A 209 11.49 12.79 -9.59
CA PRO A 209 11.35 14.24 -9.70
C PRO A 209 11.81 15.03 -8.46
N TYR A 210 12.11 14.37 -7.33
CA TYR A 210 12.45 15.05 -6.07
C TYR A 210 13.93 14.88 -5.67
N GLY A 211 14.85 14.73 -6.63
CA GLY A 211 16.30 14.69 -6.35
C GLY A 211 16.69 13.66 -5.29
N ASN A 212 17.45 14.09 -4.28
CA ASN A 212 17.88 13.23 -3.15
C ASN A 212 16.82 13.07 -2.05
N TYR A 213 15.58 13.53 -2.26
CA TYR A 213 14.56 13.53 -1.21
C TYR A 213 14.41 12.15 -0.55
N ARG A 214 14.42 11.03 -1.28
CA ARG A 214 14.23 9.71 -0.65
C ARG A 214 15.33 9.32 0.35
N SER A 215 16.55 9.85 0.19
CA SER A 215 17.69 9.55 1.06
C SER A 215 18.02 10.69 2.05
N ASP A 216 17.47 11.89 1.87
CA ASP A 216 17.62 12.98 2.84
C ASP A 216 16.55 12.85 3.95
N HIS A 217 16.92 12.24 5.07
CA HIS A 217 16.01 12.02 6.20
C HIS A 217 15.63 13.31 6.97
N GLN A 218 16.26 14.46 6.67
CA GLN A 218 15.94 15.75 7.29
C GLN A 218 14.96 16.57 6.43
N MET A 219 14.94 16.34 5.13
CA MET A 219 14.07 17.06 4.20
C MET A 219 12.63 16.55 4.23
N ILE A 220 11.70 17.30 4.83
CA ILE A 220 10.25 17.09 4.68
C ILE A 220 9.68 18.31 3.98
N ILE A 221 9.12 18.15 2.78
CA ILE A 221 8.71 19.27 1.91
C ILE A 221 7.52 20.04 2.49
N PHE A 222 6.54 19.34 3.05
CA PHE A 222 5.34 19.96 3.62
C PHE A 222 5.19 19.66 5.12
N PRO A 223 4.59 20.57 5.91
CA PRO A 223 4.48 20.39 7.35
C PRO A 223 3.57 19.22 7.72
N LEU A 224 3.86 18.61 8.87
CA LEU A 224 3.05 17.57 9.50
C LEU A 224 2.10 18.24 10.48
N THR A 225 0.82 18.27 10.15
CA THR A 225 -0.15 19.19 10.74
C THR A 225 -1.15 18.50 11.67
N THR A 226 -1.36 17.19 11.58
CA THR A 226 -2.32 16.47 12.44
C THR A 226 -1.71 15.96 13.74
N ALA A 227 -0.41 15.66 13.73
CA ALA A 227 0.35 15.23 14.89
C ALA A 227 1.85 15.45 14.67
N ARG A 228 2.61 15.56 15.76
CA ARG A 228 4.08 15.48 15.70
C ARG A 228 4.46 14.03 15.35
N PRO A 229 5.29 13.79 14.32
CA PRO A 229 5.76 12.45 14.00
C PRO A 229 6.56 11.88 15.17
N SER A 230 6.54 10.56 15.30
CA SER A 230 7.28 9.87 16.36
C SER A 230 8.77 9.83 16.02
N ASP A 231 9.62 10.03 17.02
CA ASP A 231 11.09 9.94 16.94
C ASP A 231 11.64 8.52 17.15
N ARG A 232 10.77 7.51 17.24
CA ARG A 232 11.16 6.10 17.46
C ARG A 232 11.94 5.47 16.29
N LEU A 233 11.88 6.08 15.10
CA LEU A 233 12.58 5.68 13.88
C LEU A 233 13.00 6.94 13.11
N SER A 234 13.97 6.80 12.21
CA SER A 234 14.33 7.86 11.28
C SER A 234 13.14 8.23 10.38
N ALA A 235 13.02 9.51 10.00
CA ALA A 235 11.83 10.02 9.30
C ALA A 235 11.46 9.22 8.05
N LYS A 236 12.46 8.87 7.22
CA LYS A 236 12.26 8.12 5.97
C LYS A 236 12.57 6.63 6.07
N GLU A 237 12.64 6.09 7.29
CA GLU A 237 12.62 4.63 7.48
C GLU A 237 11.37 4.06 6.81
N MET A 238 11.54 3.07 5.95
CA MET A 238 10.41 2.38 5.33
C MET A 238 9.79 1.41 6.33
N VAL A 239 8.46 1.45 6.43
CA VAL A 239 7.69 0.51 7.24
C VAL A 239 6.59 -0.10 6.40
N LEU A 240 6.34 -1.40 6.58
CA LEU A 240 5.03 -1.97 6.24
C LEU A 240 4.07 -1.56 7.35
N GLY A 241 3.03 -0.81 6.99
CA GLY A 241 1.99 -0.37 7.90
C GLY A 241 0.72 -1.20 7.74
N LEU A 242 0.23 -1.74 8.85
CA LEU A 242 -0.99 -2.51 8.91
C LEU A 242 -1.99 -1.86 9.88
N ARG A 243 -3.25 -1.74 9.47
CA ARG A 243 -4.35 -1.27 10.32
C ARG A 243 -5.50 -2.28 10.33
N VAL A 244 -5.77 -2.87 11.48
CA VAL A 244 -6.78 -3.93 11.68
C VAL A 244 -7.57 -3.63 12.94
N ALA A 245 -8.91 -3.68 12.86
CA ALA A 245 -9.80 -3.50 14.00
C ALA A 245 -9.51 -2.25 14.87
N GLY A 246 -9.11 -1.13 14.22
CA GLY A 246 -8.76 0.12 14.91
C GLY A 246 -7.33 0.18 15.46
N GLU A 247 -6.61 -0.94 15.48
CA GLU A 247 -5.20 -0.98 15.87
C GLU A 247 -4.27 -0.74 14.68
N SER A 248 -3.14 -0.09 14.94
CA SER A 248 -2.05 0.09 13.97
C SER A 248 -0.77 -0.61 14.42
N ARG A 249 -0.17 -1.34 13.48
CA ARG A 249 1.10 -2.04 13.61
C ARG A 249 2.02 -1.61 12.48
N ALA A 250 3.29 -1.37 12.78
CA ALA A 250 4.31 -1.07 11.78
C ALA A 250 5.49 -2.03 11.91
N TYR A 251 5.97 -2.53 10.76
CA TYR A 251 7.13 -3.40 10.64
C TYR A 251 8.25 -2.64 9.93
N PRO A 252 9.25 -2.12 10.67
CA PRO A 252 10.34 -1.36 10.07
C PRO A 252 11.27 -2.28 9.28
N PHE A 253 11.57 -1.90 8.05
CA PHE A 253 12.37 -2.71 7.13
C PHE A 253 13.77 -2.95 7.70
N SER A 254 14.37 -1.94 8.35
CA SER A 254 15.69 -2.05 9.00
C SER A 254 15.74 -3.02 10.19
N ARG A 255 14.59 -3.37 10.78
CA ARG A 255 14.52 -4.28 11.94
C ARG A 255 14.24 -5.72 11.55
N MET A 256 13.71 -5.95 10.35
CA MET A 256 13.44 -7.29 9.85
C MET A 256 14.72 -7.91 9.28
N PRO A 257 14.99 -9.21 9.52
CA PRO A 257 16.07 -9.91 8.84
C PRO A 257 15.93 -9.83 7.31
N ALA A 258 17.03 -9.99 6.57
CA ALA A 258 17.04 -9.87 5.11
C ALA A 258 15.96 -10.70 4.40
N LYS A 259 15.67 -11.89 4.93
CA LYS A 259 14.50 -12.70 4.59
C LYS A 259 13.77 -13.06 5.88
N ALA A 260 12.48 -12.77 5.97
CA ALA A 260 11.72 -13.01 7.19
C ALA A 260 10.34 -13.64 6.92
N VAL A 261 9.97 -14.55 7.82
CA VAL A 261 8.64 -15.17 7.93
C VAL A 261 8.19 -14.90 9.37
N ILE A 262 7.32 -13.91 9.55
CA ILE A 262 6.96 -13.38 10.86
C ILE A 262 5.52 -13.78 11.19
N ASN A 263 5.33 -14.56 12.23
CA ASN A 263 4.03 -14.87 12.82
C ASN A 263 3.68 -13.81 13.86
N ASP A 264 2.63 -13.05 13.63
CA ASP A 264 2.18 -12.01 14.55
C ASP A 264 0.66 -12.11 14.79
N ARG A 265 0.18 -11.26 15.70
CA ARG A 265 -1.24 -11.01 15.92
C ARG A 265 -1.45 -9.51 16.08
N VAL A 266 -2.33 -8.95 15.26
CA VAL A 266 -2.65 -7.51 15.27
C VAL A 266 -4.16 -7.39 15.47
N GLY A 267 -4.57 -6.78 16.59
CA GLY A 267 -5.94 -6.87 17.06
C GLY A 267 -6.41 -8.32 17.17
N ASP A 268 -7.47 -8.64 16.45
CA ASP A 268 -8.10 -9.94 16.38
C ASP A 268 -7.61 -10.82 15.22
N ARG A 269 -6.70 -10.33 14.36
CA ARG A 269 -6.20 -11.07 13.20
C ARG A 269 -4.86 -11.75 13.47
N ASP A 270 -4.79 -13.03 13.12
CA ASP A 270 -3.55 -13.80 13.03
C ASP A 270 -2.85 -13.49 11.71
N VAL A 271 -1.70 -12.81 11.78
CA VAL A 271 -1.00 -12.24 10.63
C VAL A 271 0.30 -12.99 10.38
N LEU A 272 0.60 -13.25 9.10
CA LEU A 272 1.90 -13.64 8.60
C LEU A 272 2.47 -12.44 7.84
N VAL A 273 3.70 -12.02 8.13
CA VAL A 273 4.43 -11.06 7.29
C VAL A 273 5.60 -11.78 6.64
N LEU A 274 5.60 -11.81 5.31
CA LEU A 274 6.77 -12.17 4.50
C LEU A 274 7.57 -10.91 4.21
N PHE A 275 8.89 -10.98 4.32
CA PHE A 275 9.78 -9.88 3.96
C PHE A 275 11.01 -10.37 3.21
N ASP A 276 11.38 -9.65 2.15
CA ASP A 276 12.62 -9.80 1.41
C ASP A 276 13.24 -8.42 1.16
N SER A 277 14.41 -8.17 1.76
CA SER A 277 15.06 -6.86 1.71
C SER A 277 15.67 -6.55 0.35
N GLU A 278 16.08 -7.57 -0.42
CA GLU A 278 16.69 -7.40 -1.73
C GLU A 278 15.71 -6.77 -2.73
N THR A 279 14.45 -7.21 -2.68
CA THR A 279 13.38 -6.69 -3.54
C THR A 279 12.47 -5.67 -2.84
N ALA A 280 12.83 -5.30 -1.60
CA ALA A 280 12.04 -4.43 -0.71
C ALA A 280 10.57 -4.88 -0.57
N THR A 281 10.34 -6.20 -0.60
CA THR A 281 9.01 -6.80 -0.65
C THR A 281 8.54 -7.12 0.76
N ALA A 282 7.39 -6.58 1.17
CA ALA A 282 6.72 -6.94 2.42
C ALA A 282 5.27 -7.31 2.13
N ILE A 283 4.86 -8.54 2.47
CA ILE A 283 3.51 -9.05 2.16
C ILE A 283 2.85 -9.60 3.42
N PRO A 284 1.76 -8.97 3.91
CA PRO A 284 0.98 -9.52 5.00
C PRO A 284 -0.13 -10.45 4.49
N TYR A 285 -0.26 -11.61 5.13
CA TYR A 285 -1.30 -12.61 4.90
C TYR A 285 -2.02 -12.94 6.20
N SER A 286 -3.25 -13.45 6.09
CA SER A 286 -3.91 -14.18 7.18
C SER A 286 -3.20 -15.51 7.39
N ARG A 287 -3.00 -15.89 8.66
CA ARG A 287 -2.54 -17.25 9.02
C ARG A 287 -3.68 -18.26 9.12
N VAL A 288 -4.92 -17.82 8.93
CA VAL A 288 -6.09 -18.71 8.98
C VAL A 288 -6.29 -19.38 7.63
N VAL A 289 -6.18 -20.70 7.60
CA VAL A 289 -6.43 -21.52 6.41
C VAL A 289 -7.40 -22.62 6.80
N ARG A 290 -8.56 -22.69 6.12
CA ARG A 290 -9.62 -23.67 6.42
C ARG A 290 -9.98 -23.71 7.92
N ASP A 291 -10.21 -22.52 8.49
CA ASP A 291 -10.55 -22.30 9.91
C ASP A 291 -9.48 -22.69 10.94
N GLN A 292 -8.27 -23.07 10.49
CA GLN A 292 -7.14 -23.34 11.36
C GLN A 292 -6.11 -22.21 11.28
N VAL A 293 -5.66 -21.73 12.44
CA VAL A 293 -4.50 -20.83 12.54
C VAL A 293 -3.23 -21.66 12.33
N LEU A 294 -2.48 -21.34 11.28
CA LEU A 294 -1.19 -21.97 11.00
C LEU A 294 -0.02 -21.15 11.56
N THR A 295 1.12 -21.80 11.73
CA THR A 295 2.37 -21.19 12.16
C THR A 295 3.43 -21.47 11.11
N PHE A 296 4.12 -20.43 10.64
CA PHE A 296 5.04 -20.54 9.53
C PHE A 296 6.50 -20.36 9.94
N ARG A 297 7.40 -21.00 9.20
CA ARG A 297 8.85 -20.85 9.34
C ARG A 297 9.51 -20.80 7.98
N ILE A 298 10.62 -20.08 7.88
CA ILE A 298 11.41 -20.02 6.65
C ILE A 298 12.05 -21.38 6.35
N LEU A 299 12.17 -21.74 5.07
CA LEU A 299 12.93 -22.89 4.62
C LEU A 299 14.35 -22.47 4.25
N SER A 300 15.36 -23.21 4.75
CA SER A 300 16.78 -22.96 4.42
C SER A 300 17.10 -23.21 2.94
N ARG A 301 16.29 -24.04 2.26
CA ARG A 301 16.43 -24.41 0.86
C ARG A 301 15.52 -23.57 -0.03
N THR A 302 15.90 -22.32 -0.29
CA THR A 302 15.16 -21.50 -1.26
C THR A 302 15.37 -21.96 -2.71
N ASP A 303 16.51 -22.59 -3.00
CA ASP A 303 16.94 -22.93 -4.37
C ASP A 303 16.20 -24.11 -5.00
N ASP A 304 15.58 -24.95 -4.16
CA ASP A 304 14.85 -26.16 -4.61
C ASP A 304 13.41 -25.84 -5.03
N LEU A 305 12.84 -24.73 -4.56
CA LEU A 305 11.47 -24.31 -4.87
C LEU A 305 11.49 -23.35 -6.06
N ARG A 306 11.45 -23.96 -7.24
CA ARG A 306 11.34 -23.24 -8.51
C ARG A 306 9.88 -22.94 -8.83
N LEU A 307 9.65 -21.73 -9.32
CA LEU A 307 8.41 -21.43 -10.03
C LEU A 307 8.32 -22.30 -11.29
N SER A 308 7.11 -22.43 -11.86
CA SER A 308 6.91 -23.01 -13.19
C SER A 308 7.77 -22.33 -14.27
N SER A 309 8.17 -21.09 -14.04
CA SER A 309 9.11 -20.31 -14.87
C SER A 309 10.58 -20.71 -14.73
N GLY A 310 10.92 -21.68 -13.87
CA GLY A 310 12.29 -22.15 -13.63
C GLY A 310 13.16 -21.23 -12.78
N ARG A 311 12.68 -20.03 -12.41
CA ARG A 311 13.37 -19.12 -11.48
C ARG A 311 13.23 -19.59 -10.03
N SER A 312 14.33 -19.50 -9.28
CA SER A 312 14.32 -19.68 -7.83
C SER A 312 13.52 -18.56 -7.17
N LEU A 313 12.68 -18.90 -6.19
CA LEU A 313 11.99 -17.92 -5.38
C LEU A 313 12.96 -17.34 -4.34
N PRO A 314 12.95 -16.01 -4.12
CA PRO A 314 13.84 -15.44 -3.12
C PRO A 314 13.48 -15.91 -1.71
N LEU A 315 12.22 -16.28 -1.45
CA LEU A 315 11.76 -16.78 -0.16
C LEU A 315 10.78 -17.93 -0.34
N ALA A 316 11.04 -19.03 0.38
CA ALA A 316 10.13 -20.14 0.56
C ALA A 316 9.94 -20.43 2.06
N PHE A 317 8.76 -20.91 2.41
CA PHE A 317 8.38 -21.14 3.80
C PHE A 317 7.44 -22.34 3.92
N ALA A 318 7.31 -22.87 5.12
CA ALA A 318 6.41 -23.98 5.41
C ALA A 318 5.60 -23.71 6.67
N ASP A 319 4.38 -24.26 6.73
CA ASP A 319 3.63 -24.32 7.98
C ASP A 319 4.14 -25.47 8.86
N VAL A 320 4.06 -25.28 10.18
CA VAL A 320 4.52 -26.24 11.18
C VAL A 320 3.53 -27.40 11.34
N GLU A 321 2.24 -27.13 11.16
CA GLU A 321 1.16 -28.04 11.48
C GLU A 321 1.04 -29.22 10.48
N THR A 322 1.25 -28.94 9.19
CA THR A 322 1.12 -29.92 8.11
C THR A 322 2.43 -30.15 7.36
N GLY A 323 3.42 -29.24 7.51
CA GLY A 323 4.65 -29.26 6.74
C GLY A 323 4.45 -28.90 5.28
N SER A 324 3.32 -28.29 4.90
CA SER A 324 3.10 -27.86 3.52
C SER A 324 4.04 -26.72 3.18
N GLU A 325 4.54 -26.70 1.95
CA GLU A 325 5.50 -25.69 1.48
C GLU A 325 4.79 -24.65 0.64
N TRP A 326 5.11 -23.39 0.86
CA TRP A 326 4.40 -22.22 0.34
C TRP A 326 5.37 -21.27 -0.38
N ASN A 327 4.87 -20.60 -1.42
CA ASN A 327 5.57 -19.54 -2.12
C ASN A 327 5.15 -18.14 -1.65
N MET A 328 5.85 -17.10 -2.10
CA MET A 328 5.56 -15.71 -1.74
C MET A 328 4.18 -15.19 -2.20
N ARG A 329 3.50 -15.86 -3.14
CA ARG A 329 2.10 -15.55 -3.48
C ARG A 329 1.12 -16.10 -2.45
N GLY A 330 1.58 -16.82 -1.43
CA GLY A 330 0.74 -17.49 -0.46
C GLY A 330 0.10 -18.76 -1.00
N GLU A 331 0.65 -19.36 -2.05
CA GLU A 331 0.16 -20.64 -2.59
C GLU A 331 0.96 -21.81 -2.02
N ALA A 332 0.26 -22.82 -1.52
CA ALA A 332 0.85 -24.09 -1.10
C ALA A 332 1.23 -24.93 -2.34
N LEU A 333 2.53 -25.13 -2.55
CA LEU A 333 3.08 -25.88 -3.69
C LEU A 333 3.18 -27.39 -3.43
N ALA A 334 3.36 -27.78 -2.17
CA ALA A 334 3.56 -29.17 -1.76
C ALA A 334 2.95 -29.45 -0.38
N GLY A 335 2.82 -30.73 -0.04
CA GLY A 335 2.26 -31.18 1.23
C GLY A 335 0.73 -31.26 1.27
N PRO A 336 0.14 -31.56 2.44
CA PRO A 336 -1.31 -31.78 2.60
C PRO A 336 -2.20 -30.59 2.20
N LEU A 337 -1.68 -29.37 2.23
CA LEU A 337 -2.41 -28.16 1.86
C LEU A 337 -2.17 -27.73 0.40
N LYS A 338 -1.49 -28.53 -0.43
CA LYS A 338 -1.21 -28.20 -1.84
C LYS A 338 -2.44 -27.64 -2.56
N GLY A 339 -2.26 -26.49 -3.22
CA GLY A 339 -3.31 -25.74 -3.91
C GLY A 339 -4.13 -24.80 -3.02
N ALA A 340 -3.90 -24.78 -1.70
CA ALA A 340 -4.45 -23.75 -0.82
C ALA A 340 -3.79 -22.39 -1.09
N GLN A 341 -4.54 -21.33 -0.80
CA GLN A 341 -4.16 -19.94 -1.01
C GLN A 341 -4.35 -19.16 0.29
N LEU A 342 -3.32 -18.44 0.73
CA LEU A 342 -3.42 -17.49 1.83
C LEU A 342 -4.18 -16.24 1.39
N GLU A 343 -5.05 -15.74 2.27
CA GLU A 343 -5.72 -14.45 2.10
C GLU A 343 -4.74 -13.31 2.37
N GLN A 344 -4.43 -12.50 1.35
CA GLN A 344 -3.58 -11.32 1.55
C GLN A 344 -4.35 -10.23 2.30
N ILE A 345 -3.73 -9.66 3.33
CA ILE A 345 -4.34 -8.59 4.13
C ILE A 345 -4.02 -7.24 3.47
N PRO A 346 -5.01 -6.37 3.20
CA PRO A 346 -4.76 -5.02 2.70
C PRO A 346 -3.88 -4.22 3.67
N ALA A 347 -2.73 -3.77 3.18
CA ALA A 347 -1.73 -3.00 3.89
C ALA A 347 -0.92 -2.18 2.89
N TYR A 348 -0.07 -1.27 3.36
CA TYR A 348 0.76 -0.47 2.47
C TYR A 348 2.08 -0.08 3.14
N ASN A 349 3.11 0.11 2.32
CA ASN A 349 4.37 0.66 2.78
C ASN A 349 4.28 2.18 2.92
N SER A 350 5.10 2.75 3.79
CA SER A 350 5.29 4.20 3.86
C SER A 350 6.60 4.56 4.56
N MET A 351 7.09 5.77 4.29
CA MET A 351 8.06 6.43 5.14
C MET A 351 7.46 6.71 6.53
N TRP A 352 8.24 6.45 7.58
CA TRP A 352 7.81 6.50 8.97
C TRP A 352 7.19 7.84 9.41
N PHE A 353 7.71 8.97 8.93
CA PHE A 353 7.19 10.29 9.30
C PHE A 353 5.72 10.44 8.87
N GLY A 354 5.36 9.92 7.69
CA GLY A 354 4.00 9.92 7.17
C GLY A 354 3.14 8.99 8.01
N TRP A 355 3.55 7.72 8.15
CA TRP A 355 2.78 6.72 8.88
C TRP A 355 2.49 7.14 10.33
N SER A 356 3.53 7.60 11.05
CA SER A 356 3.40 7.98 12.46
C SER A 356 2.64 9.29 12.70
N ALA A 357 2.55 10.18 11.71
CA ALA A 357 1.71 11.38 11.79
C ALA A 357 0.21 11.05 11.73
N TYR A 358 -0.17 10.03 10.96
CA TYR A 358 -1.55 9.51 10.90
C TYR A 358 -1.85 8.57 12.06
N TRP A 359 -0.87 7.75 12.46
CA TRP A 359 -1.03 6.68 13.45
C TRP A 359 -0.02 6.81 14.60
N PRO A 360 -0.12 7.86 15.45
CA PRO A 360 0.87 8.12 16.50
C PRO A 360 1.00 6.98 17.52
N ASP A 361 -0.10 6.29 17.80
CA ASP A 361 -0.16 5.17 18.76
C ASP A 361 0.23 3.82 18.13
N THR A 362 0.71 3.82 16.87
CA THR A 362 1.14 2.59 16.18
C THR A 362 2.17 1.83 17.00
N ARG A 363 1.95 0.53 17.14
CA ARG A 363 2.90 -0.37 17.78
C ARG A 363 3.96 -0.78 16.77
N LEU A 364 5.23 -0.68 17.14
CA LEU A 364 6.31 -1.23 16.33
C LEU A 364 6.40 -2.74 16.57
N TRP A 365 6.67 -3.50 15.51
CA TRP A 365 7.08 -4.88 15.66
C TRP A 365 8.36 -4.97 16.52
N ASN A 366 8.42 -5.99 17.37
CA ASN A 366 9.36 -6.10 18.49
C ASN A 366 10.37 -7.23 18.33
N GLY A 367 10.55 -7.77 17.11
CA GLY A 367 11.49 -8.86 16.84
C GLY A 367 10.97 -10.28 17.14
N LYS A 368 9.73 -10.43 17.63
CA LYS A 368 9.14 -11.74 17.94
C LYS A 368 8.43 -12.37 16.73
N GLY A 369 8.15 -13.67 16.82
CA GLY A 369 7.32 -14.37 15.82
C GLY A 369 8.09 -15.02 14.67
N ILE A 370 9.42 -14.94 14.69
CA ILE A 370 10.29 -15.66 13.75
C ILE A 370 10.69 -16.98 14.40
N LEU A 371 10.47 -18.08 13.68
CA LEU A 371 10.88 -19.42 14.07
C LEU A 371 12.15 -19.83 13.32
N PRO A 372 13.01 -20.68 13.91
CA PRO A 372 14.13 -21.26 13.19
C PRO A 372 13.65 -22.14 12.03
N PRO A 373 14.46 -22.31 10.98
CA PRO A 373 14.16 -23.27 9.91
C PRO A 373 14.06 -24.71 10.45
N PRO A 374 13.40 -25.62 9.70
CA PRO A 374 13.26 -27.03 10.06
C PRO A 374 14.56 -27.80 10.32
#